data_AF-A0A2V6EIG6-F1
#
_entry.id   AF-A0A2V6EIG6-F1
#
_cell.length_a   1.000
_cell.length_b   1.000
_cell.length_c   1.000
_cell.angle_alpha   90.00
_cell.angle_beta   90.00
_cell.angle_gamma   90.00
#
_symmetry.space_group_name_H-M   'P 1'
#
loop_
_entity.id
_entity.type
_entity.pdbx_description
1 polymer ?
#
loop_
_entity_poly.entity_id
_entity_poly.type
_entity_poly.pdbx_seq_one_letter_code
_entity_poly.pdbx_strand_id
1 'polypeptide(L)'
;MKTNHKETHSYGSRFTPVLRYVNMRSLAVAMFVAEAFLGTTLGNDTEKTGPTKIEARAGERSPGSLEVYSATDEVNDGGSLYYAHSSYAIYAADGKLFKDVENHISRSDENPETVTLPVGSYTVVARSEKNGYVRVPVMINSGRRTVLALDR
;
A
#
# COMPACT_ATOMS: atom_id res chain seq x y z
N MET A 1 -0.95 59.45 -22.92
CA MET A 1 -0.02 58.35 -22.58
C MET A 1 0.33 58.46 -21.10
N LYS A 2 0.30 57.33 -20.37
CA LYS A 2 0.39 57.11 -18.91
C LYS A 2 -0.96 56.97 -18.18
N THR A 3 -1.37 55.71 -18.01
CA THR A 3 -2.45 55.24 -17.14
C THR A 3 -1.85 54.58 -15.88
N ASN A 4 -2.49 54.83 -14.74
CA ASN A 4 -2.20 54.21 -13.44
C ASN A 4 -2.70 52.76 -13.37
N HIS A 5 -1.95 51.88 -12.71
CA HIS A 5 -2.43 50.61 -12.14
C HIS A 5 -1.52 50.28 -10.95
N LYS A 6 -1.98 50.48 -9.71
CA LYS A 6 -2.64 49.51 -8.81
C LYS A 6 -1.85 48.20 -8.61
N GLU A 7 -1.46 48.00 -7.36
CA GLU A 7 -0.74 46.86 -6.78
C GLU A 7 -1.46 45.52 -6.99
N THR A 8 -0.69 44.43 -7.09
CA THR A 8 -1.12 43.11 -6.59
C THR A 8 0.09 42.21 -6.28
N HIS A 9 0.21 41.91 -4.99
CA HIS A 9 0.57 40.64 -4.34
C HIS A 9 1.76 39.79 -4.82
N SER A 10 2.72 39.72 -3.90
CA SER A 10 3.70 38.66 -3.60
C SER A 10 3.43 37.27 -4.21
N TYR A 11 4.33 36.85 -5.10
CA TYR A 11 4.43 35.46 -5.54
C TYR A 11 5.38 34.71 -4.58
N GLY A 12 4.80 33.86 -3.73
CA GLY A 12 5.50 32.75 -3.07
C GLY A 12 5.97 31.74 -4.11
N SER A 13 6.67 30.67 -3.81
CA SER A 13 7.15 30.07 -2.59
C SER A 13 8.28 29.14 -3.06
N ARG A 14 9.29 28.99 -2.21
CA ARG A 14 10.46 28.14 -2.42
C ARG A 14 10.02 26.67 -2.57
N PHE A 15 10.50 25.99 -3.59
CA PHE A 15 10.41 24.52 -3.66
C PHE A 15 11.77 23.90 -3.96
N THR A 16 12.43 23.50 -2.88
CA THR A 16 13.25 22.28 -2.80
C THR A 16 12.90 21.61 -1.47
N PRO A 17 13.28 20.35 -1.23
CA PRO A 17 12.85 19.13 -1.91
C PRO A 17 12.06 18.25 -0.91
N VAL A 18 11.00 17.55 -1.33
CA VAL A 18 10.27 16.63 -0.42
C VAL A 18 10.66 15.19 -0.71
N LEU A 19 11.84 14.83 -0.19
CA LEU A 19 12.12 13.48 0.24
C LEU A 19 11.17 13.17 1.41
N ARG A 20 10.06 12.47 1.16
CA ARG A 20 9.28 11.83 2.22
C ARG A 20 8.83 10.44 1.80
N TYR A 21 9.33 9.48 2.58
CA TYR A 21 8.70 8.22 2.91
C TYR A 21 8.87 7.03 1.96
N VAL A 22 10.12 6.69 1.63
CA VAL A 22 10.48 5.26 1.57
C VAL A 22 10.40 4.71 2.99
N ASN A 23 9.40 3.87 3.24
CA ASN A 23 9.18 3.20 4.51
C ASN A 23 10.39 2.29 4.78
N MET A 24 11.26 2.69 5.71
CA MET A 24 12.49 2.00 6.11
C MET A 24 12.17 0.72 6.92
N ARG A 25 11.44 -0.21 6.31
CA ARG A 25 11.22 -1.57 6.79
C ARG A 25 11.36 -2.64 5.70
N SER A 26 11.57 -2.25 4.44
CA SER A 26 11.69 -3.19 3.31
C SER A 26 13.08 -3.18 2.66
N LEU A 27 14.13 -3.08 3.48
CA LEU A 27 15.51 -3.24 3.03
C LEU A 27 16.28 -4.13 4.03
N ALA A 28 15.86 -5.38 4.13
CA ALA A 28 16.63 -6.42 4.81
C ALA A 28 16.45 -7.75 4.07
N VAL A 29 16.71 -7.75 2.76
CA VAL A 29 17.07 -8.96 2.04
C VAL A 29 18.29 -8.60 1.19
N ALA A 30 19.33 -9.41 1.32
CA ALA A 30 20.64 -9.33 0.67
C ALA A 30 21.69 -8.42 1.31
N MET A 31 22.34 -8.91 2.38
CA MET A 31 23.81 -9.02 2.41
C MET A 31 24.20 -10.25 3.25
N PHE A 32 24.34 -11.39 2.58
CA PHE A 32 25.12 -12.53 3.05
C PHE A 32 26.53 -12.36 2.48
N VAL A 33 27.52 -11.95 3.28
CA VAL A 33 28.93 -12.34 3.11
C VAL A 33 29.62 -12.34 4.47
N ALA A 34 30.05 -13.54 4.86
CA ALA A 34 31.17 -13.95 5.71
C ALA A 34 31.64 -13.07 6.88
N GLU A 35 31.55 -13.62 8.10
CA GLU A 35 32.72 -13.84 8.98
C GLU A 35 32.28 -14.47 10.30
N ALA A 36 32.60 -15.75 10.51
CA ALA A 36 32.89 -16.33 11.83
C ALA A 36 33.31 -17.81 11.67
N PHE A 37 34.54 -18.05 11.23
CA PHE A 37 35.23 -19.32 11.52
C PHE A 37 36.47 -19.01 12.36
N LEU A 38 36.22 -18.76 13.65
CA LEU A 38 37.19 -18.96 14.72
C LEU A 38 36.50 -19.84 15.76
N GLY A 39 36.69 -21.15 15.61
CA GLY A 39 36.16 -22.18 16.49
C GLY A 39 36.84 -23.50 16.18
N THR A 40 37.95 -23.73 16.87
CA THR A 40 38.85 -24.88 16.74
C THR A 40 38.28 -26.15 17.41
N THR A 41 38.73 -27.30 16.89
CA THR A 41 38.86 -28.63 17.51
C THR A 41 37.62 -29.54 17.68
N LEU A 42 37.66 -30.64 16.93
CA LEU A 42 37.62 -32.03 17.42
C LEU A 42 36.41 -32.49 18.26
N GLY A 43 35.61 -33.36 17.65
CA GLY A 43 35.28 -34.63 18.29
C GLY A 43 33.81 -34.88 18.62
N ASN A 44 33.32 -35.94 17.98
CA ASN A 44 32.38 -36.95 18.48
C ASN A 44 30.89 -36.75 18.18
N ASP A 45 30.48 -37.55 17.19
CA ASP A 45 29.13 -38.04 16.99
C ASP A 45 28.57 -38.62 18.29
N THR A 46 27.39 -38.13 18.69
CA THR A 46 26.46 -38.95 19.45
C THR A 46 25.05 -38.59 19.01
N GLU A 47 24.51 -39.51 18.22
CA GLU A 47 23.10 -39.70 17.95
C GLU A 47 22.26 -39.50 19.22
N LYS A 48 21.27 -38.61 19.15
CA LYS A 48 20.13 -38.62 20.06
C LYS A 48 18.85 -38.36 19.29
N THR A 49 18.18 -39.46 18.95
CA THR A 49 16.79 -39.51 18.51
C THR A 49 15.90 -38.70 19.47
N GLY A 50 15.15 -37.75 18.90
CA GLY A 50 14.12 -36.98 19.58
C GLY A 50 13.30 -36.21 18.53
N PRO A 51 11.95 -36.31 18.55
CA PRO A 51 11.09 -36.02 17.40
C PRO A 51 10.88 -34.51 17.19
N THR A 52 10.61 -34.16 15.95
CA THR A 52 9.77 -33.03 15.50
C THR A 52 9.69 -31.82 16.44
N LYS A 53 10.43 -30.77 16.10
CA LYS A 53 9.94 -29.40 16.32
C LYS A 53 9.78 -28.70 14.98
N ILE A 54 8.96 -29.26 14.10
CA ILE A 54 8.19 -28.42 13.20
C ILE A 54 7.25 -27.65 14.12
N GLU A 55 7.71 -26.50 14.63
CA GLU A 55 6.77 -25.46 15.01
C GLU A 55 6.13 -25.02 13.70
N ALA A 56 5.11 -25.76 13.28
CA ALA A 56 4.08 -25.20 12.46
C ALA A 56 3.56 -24.02 13.28
N ARG A 57 4.04 -22.81 12.96
CA ARG A 57 3.60 -21.57 13.59
C ARG A 57 2.09 -21.64 13.62
N ALA A 58 1.52 -21.69 14.82
CA ALA A 58 0.09 -21.76 15.01
C ALA A 58 -0.55 -20.60 14.23
N GLY A 59 -1.18 -20.91 13.09
CA GLY A 59 -2.12 -20.04 12.39
C GLY A 59 -1.57 -18.79 11.71
N GLU A 60 -0.41 -18.82 11.06
CA GLU A 60 -0.07 -17.76 10.07
C GLU A 60 -0.99 -17.89 8.85
N ARG A 61 -2.17 -17.25 8.94
CA ARG A 61 -3.07 -17.11 7.81
C ARG A 61 -2.37 -16.24 6.76
N SER A 62 -2.22 -16.78 5.56
CA SER A 62 -1.69 -16.02 4.43
C SER A 62 -2.52 -14.75 4.26
N PRO A 63 -1.90 -13.58 3.97
CA PRO A 63 -2.67 -12.37 3.74
C PRO A 63 -3.59 -12.54 2.53
N GLY A 64 -4.67 -11.76 2.50
CA GLY A 64 -5.54 -11.64 1.33
C GLY A 64 -5.19 -10.40 0.52
N SER A 65 -5.90 -10.22 -0.59
CA SER A 65 -5.73 -9.04 -1.45
C SER A 65 -7.07 -8.33 -1.64
N LEU A 66 -7.01 -7.02 -1.78
CA LEU A 66 -8.16 -6.15 -2.07
C LEU A 66 -7.85 -5.33 -3.32
N GLU A 67 -8.82 -5.28 -4.22
CA GLU A 67 -8.82 -4.41 -5.39
C GLU A 67 -10.12 -3.62 -5.38
N VAL A 68 -10.02 -2.30 -5.52
CA VAL A 68 -11.17 -1.38 -5.41
C VAL A 68 -11.32 -0.61 -6.70
N TYR A 69 -12.40 -0.86 -7.42
CA TYR A 69 -12.83 -0.06 -8.55
C TYR A 69 -13.67 1.10 -8.02
N SER A 70 -12.98 2.20 -7.71
CA SER A 70 -13.57 3.48 -7.37
C SER A 70 -13.91 4.28 -8.64
N ALA A 71 -14.55 5.43 -8.45
CA ALA A 71 -14.62 6.50 -9.43
C ALA A 71 -13.24 6.80 -10.04
N THR A 72 -13.23 7.32 -11.26
CA THR A 72 -12.01 7.72 -11.97
C THR A 72 -11.89 9.24 -12.04
N ASP A 73 -10.65 9.72 -12.06
CA ASP A 73 -10.33 11.13 -12.25
C ASP A 73 -9.67 11.28 -13.63
N GLU A 74 -10.15 12.24 -14.41
CA GLU A 74 -9.54 12.59 -15.69
C GLU A 74 -8.21 13.31 -15.44
N VAL A 75 -7.14 12.78 -16.03
CA VAL A 75 -5.81 13.34 -15.95
C VAL A 75 -5.25 13.55 -17.35
N ASN A 76 -4.82 14.78 -17.64
CA ASN A 76 -4.07 15.09 -18.85
C ASN A 76 -2.57 14.93 -18.59
N ASP A 77 -1.93 14.03 -19.31
CA ASP A 77 -0.49 13.87 -19.31
C ASP A 77 0.04 13.86 -20.75
N GLY A 78 0.88 14.85 -21.08
CA GLY A 78 1.46 14.99 -22.41
C GLY A 78 0.45 15.18 -23.55
N GLY A 79 -0.77 15.65 -23.27
CA GLY A 79 -1.84 15.82 -24.27
C GLY A 79 -2.73 14.59 -24.46
N SER A 80 -2.46 13.50 -23.74
CA SER A 80 -3.33 12.32 -23.66
C SER A 80 -4.19 12.38 -22.39
N LEU A 81 -5.45 11.95 -22.50
CA LEU A 81 -6.35 11.84 -21.35
C LEU A 81 -6.30 10.41 -20.79
N TYR A 82 -6.17 10.31 -19.47
CA TYR A 82 -6.20 9.07 -18.69
C TYR A 82 -7.26 9.15 -17.60
N TYR A 83 -7.78 8.01 -17.18
CA TYR A 83 -8.84 7.90 -16.17
C TYR A 83 -8.38 7.03 -15.00
N ALA A 84 -7.47 7.57 -14.19
CA ALA A 84 -6.94 6.87 -13.03
C ALA A 84 -8.02 6.71 -11.95
N HIS A 85 -8.02 5.57 -11.26
CA HIS A 85 -8.95 5.37 -10.15
C HIS A 85 -8.60 6.30 -8.97
N SER A 86 -9.63 6.95 -8.42
CA SER A 86 -9.51 7.85 -7.28
C SER A 86 -9.06 7.12 -6.01
N SER A 87 -8.45 7.87 -5.10
CA SER A 87 -7.95 7.31 -3.84
C SER A 87 -9.06 6.83 -2.90
N TYR A 88 -8.69 5.95 -1.98
CA TYR A 88 -9.60 5.44 -0.95
C TYR A 88 -8.89 5.15 0.36
N ALA A 89 -9.67 5.15 1.44
CA ALA A 89 -9.21 4.86 2.78
C ALA A 89 -9.73 3.51 3.26
N ILE A 90 -8.85 2.70 3.84
CA ILE A 90 -9.16 1.44 4.50
C ILE A 90 -9.10 1.67 6.00
N TYR A 91 -10.19 1.38 6.70
CA TYR A 91 -10.28 1.43 8.16
C TYR A 91 -10.31 0.01 8.72
N ALA A 92 -9.58 -0.21 9.81
CA ALA A 92 -9.66 -1.45 10.57
C ALA A 92 -11.02 -1.59 11.28
N ALA A 93 -11.32 -2.78 11.80
CA ALA A 93 -12.56 -3.06 12.53
C ALA A 93 -12.78 -2.16 13.76
N ASP A 94 -11.72 -1.60 14.35
CA ASP A 94 -11.79 -0.65 15.46
C ASP A 94 -12.07 0.81 15.00
N GLY A 95 -12.28 1.01 13.69
CA GLY A 95 -12.56 2.31 13.09
C GLY A 95 -11.33 3.19 12.88
N LYS A 96 -10.11 2.71 13.17
CA LYS A 96 -8.87 3.46 12.89
C LYS A 96 -8.48 3.32 11.43
N LEU A 97 -7.90 4.39 10.89
CA LEU A 97 -7.32 4.37 9.54
C LEU A 97 -6.18 3.34 9.52
N PHE A 98 -6.33 2.34 8.67
CA PHE A 98 -5.34 1.29 8.45
C PHE A 98 -4.38 1.66 7.32
N LYS A 99 -4.92 2.10 6.17
CA LYS A 99 -4.14 2.51 5.00
C LYS A 99 -4.94 3.52 4.16
N ASP A 100 -4.25 4.51 3.62
CA ASP A 100 -4.73 5.37 2.53
C ASP A 100 -4.08 4.88 1.23
N VAL A 101 -4.86 4.73 0.17
CA VAL A 101 -4.48 4.09 -1.08
C VAL A 101 -4.79 5.03 -2.22
N GLU A 102 -3.75 5.45 -2.95
CA GLU A 102 -3.89 6.36 -4.10
C GLU A 102 -4.64 5.70 -5.27
N ASN A 103 -4.60 4.36 -5.32
CA ASN A 103 -5.35 3.51 -6.25
C ASN A 103 -4.86 3.56 -7.71
N HIS A 104 -3.63 4.01 -7.92
CA HIS A 104 -2.90 3.97 -9.17
C HIS A 104 -1.40 4.11 -8.88
N ILE A 105 -0.52 3.56 -9.72
CA ILE A 105 0.94 3.70 -9.56
C ILE A 105 1.43 5.04 -10.15
N SER A 106 0.72 5.55 -11.15
CA SER A 106 1.01 6.82 -11.79
C SER A 106 -0.27 7.48 -12.28
N ARG A 107 -0.20 8.78 -12.59
CA ARG A 107 -1.35 9.54 -13.11
C ARG A 107 -1.95 8.99 -14.41
N SER A 108 -1.16 8.21 -15.14
CA SER A 108 -1.52 7.62 -16.43
C SER A 108 -1.85 6.12 -16.29
N ASP A 109 -1.86 5.59 -15.06
CA ASP A 109 -2.21 4.22 -14.74
C ASP A 109 -3.71 4.13 -14.41
N GLU A 110 -4.46 3.54 -15.32
CA GLU A 110 -5.90 3.35 -15.19
C GLU A 110 -6.24 2.06 -14.43
N ASN A 111 -5.24 1.27 -14.03
CA ASN A 111 -5.47 0.03 -13.31
C ASN A 111 -5.52 0.29 -11.78
N PRO A 112 -6.53 -0.27 -11.08
CA PRO A 112 -6.63 -0.09 -9.64
C PRO A 112 -5.50 -0.82 -8.89
N GLU A 113 -5.03 -0.23 -7.80
CA GLU A 113 -3.97 -0.82 -6.97
C GLU A 113 -4.49 -2.07 -6.24
N THR A 114 -3.75 -3.18 -6.38
CA THR A 114 -4.00 -4.38 -5.57
C THR A 114 -3.26 -4.28 -4.24
N VAL A 115 -4.01 -4.23 -3.14
CA VAL A 115 -3.47 -4.06 -1.79
C VAL A 115 -3.52 -5.37 -1.02
N THR A 116 -2.37 -5.79 -0.47
CA THR A 116 -2.27 -6.95 0.42
C THR A 116 -2.64 -6.55 1.85
N LEU A 117 -3.60 -7.27 2.43
CA LEU A 117 -4.13 -7.00 3.78
C LEU A 117 -4.14 -8.27 4.64
N PRO A 118 -3.89 -8.17 5.96
CA PRO A 118 -4.13 -9.26 6.87
C PRO A 118 -5.60 -9.71 6.84
N VAL A 119 -5.83 -11.00 7.06
CA VAL A 119 -7.18 -11.57 7.15
C VAL A 119 -7.96 -10.88 8.27
N GLY A 120 -9.15 -10.37 7.94
CA GLY A 120 -9.96 -9.61 8.89
C GLY A 120 -11.07 -8.79 8.24
N SER A 121 -11.81 -8.06 9.07
CA SER A 121 -12.87 -7.14 8.65
C SER A 121 -12.36 -5.71 8.57
N TYR A 122 -12.70 -5.03 7.48
CA TYR A 122 -12.32 -3.64 7.24
C TYR A 122 -13.52 -2.86 6.73
N THR A 123 -13.43 -1.54 6.83
CA THR A 123 -14.36 -0.62 6.15
C THR A 123 -13.57 0.15 5.11
N VAL A 124 -14.00 0.07 3.86
CA VAL A 124 -13.44 0.86 2.76
C VAL A 124 -14.29 2.11 2.58
N VAL A 125 -13.65 3.27 2.55
CA VAL A 125 -14.29 4.55 2.23
C VAL A 125 -13.69 5.06 0.93
N ALA A 126 -14.50 5.11 -0.12
CA ALA A 126 -14.07 5.38 -1.48
C ALA A 126 -15.13 6.18 -2.23
N ARG A 127 -14.72 6.90 -3.28
CA ARG A 127 -15.65 7.63 -4.15
C ARG A 127 -16.24 6.66 -5.19
N SER A 128 -17.56 6.68 -5.32
CA SER A 128 -18.36 6.08 -6.39
C SER A 128 -18.75 7.18 -7.36
N GLU A 129 -18.77 6.88 -8.66
CA GLU A 129 -19.30 7.78 -9.70
C GLU A 129 -20.76 8.16 -9.43
N LYS A 130 -21.59 7.19 -9.04
CA LYS A 130 -23.03 7.40 -8.87
C LYS A 130 -23.40 8.03 -7.53
N ASN A 131 -22.71 7.63 -6.46
CA ASN A 131 -23.17 7.87 -5.09
C ASN A 131 -22.21 8.75 -4.27
N GLY A 132 -21.12 9.24 -4.87
CA GLY A 132 -20.09 9.98 -4.15
C GLY A 132 -19.35 9.11 -3.14
N TYR A 133 -18.95 9.64 -1.99
CA TYR A 133 -18.21 8.86 -0.99
C TYR A 133 -19.10 7.83 -0.29
N VAL A 134 -18.78 6.56 -0.48
CA VAL A 134 -19.49 5.42 0.13
C VAL A 134 -18.60 4.70 1.14
N ARG A 135 -19.22 4.12 2.16
CA ARG A 135 -18.55 3.31 3.19
C ARG A 135 -19.01 1.87 3.05
N VAL A 136 -18.10 0.96 2.69
CA VAL A 136 -18.42 -0.44 2.41
C VAL A 136 -17.66 -1.36 3.36
N PRO A 137 -18.34 -2.21 4.15
CA PRO A 137 -17.68 -3.24 4.93
C PRO A 137 -17.18 -4.36 4.01
N VAL A 138 -15.93 -4.78 4.19
CA VAL A 138 -15.30 -5.87 3.42
C VAL A 138 -14.62 -6.86 4.34
N MET A 139 -14.70 -8.14 3.96
CA MET A 139 -14.03 -9.24 4.66
C MET A 139 -12.88 -9.76 3.81
N ILE A 140 -11.65 -9.64 4.30
CA ILE A 140 -10.46 -10.17 3.64
C ILE A 140 -10.22 -11.59 4.11
N ASN A 141 -10.18 -12.52 3.16
CA ASN A 141 -9.98 -13.94 3.39
C ASN A 141 -8.55 -14.36 3.02
N SER A 142 -8.04 -15.38 3.72
CA SER A 142 -6.67 -15.88 3.53
C SER A 142 -6.41 -16.29 2.09
N GLY A 143 -5.38 -15.72 1.47
CA GLY A 143 -4.96 -16.03 0.09
C GLY A 143 -6.02 -15.76 -1.00
N ARG A 144 -7.09 -15.03 -0.68
CA ARG A 144 -8.15 -14.69 -1.64
C ARG A 144 -8.04 -13.23 -2.07
N ARG A 145 -8.32 -12.99 -3.35
CA ARG A 145 -8.56 -11.66 -3.90
C ARG A 145 -10.01 -11.28 -3.68
N THR A 146 -10.22 -10.14 -3.06
CA THR A 146 -11.53 -9.50 -2.87
C THR A 146 -11.61 -8.34 -3.84
N VAL A 147 -12.61 -8.34 -4.70
CA VAL A 147 -12.83 -7.26 -5.67
C VAL A 147 -14.05 -6.47 -5.24
N LEU A 148 -13.88 -5.18 -5.01
CA LEU A 148 -14.94 -4.24 -4.65
C LEU A 148 -15.18 -3.29 -5.82
N ALA A 149 -16.37 -3.36 -6.43
CA ALA A 149 -16.80 -2.44 -7.47
C ALA A 149 -17.94 -1.57 -6.94
N LEU A 150 -17.76 -0.25 -6.94
CA LEU A 150 -18.69 0.67 -6.30
C LEU A 150 -19.83 1.15 -7.21
N ASP A 151 -19.64 1.05 -8.53
CA ASP A 151 -20.54 1.65 -9.53
C ASP A 151 -21.38 0.65 -10.32
N ARG A 152 -21.41 -0.62 -9.91
CA ARG A 152 -22.30 -1.61 -10.53
C ARG A 152 -23.75 -1.38 -10.13
#